data_AF-A0A7W8J6A3-F1
#
_entry.id   AF-A0A7W8J6A3-F1
#
_cell.length_a   1.000
_cell.length_b   1.000
_cell.length_c   1.000
_cell.angle_alpha   90.00
_cell.angle_beta   90.00
_cell.angle_gamma   90.00
#
_symmetry.space_group_name_H-M   'P 1'
#
loop_
_entity.id
_entity.type
_entity.pdbx_description
1 polymer ?
#
loop_
_entity_poly.entity_id
_entity_poly.type
_entity_poly.pdbx_seq_one_letter_code
_entity_poly.pdbx_strand_id
1 'polypeptide(L)'
;MSSMEGPAQIVSYVNPALCHLVGKSREQMIGKPFAEILPDGDKCLVLLDRVYRSGIAESHIEQEHAAPHPLYWSYEIWPILVAAPDRD
;
A
#
# COMPACT_ATOMS: atom_id res chain seq x y z
N MET A 1 -5.87 -3.71 -3.77
CA MET A 1 -6.08 -3.33 -2.37
C MET A 1 -5.26 -4.22 -1.48
N SER A 2 -4.60 -3.62 -0.50
CA SER A 2 -3.83 -4.28 0.54
C SER A 2 -4.02 -3.53 1.85
N SER A 3 -3.85 -4.23 2.97
CA SER A 3 -3.79 -3.63 4.30
C SER A 3 -2.48 -4.03 4.97
N MET A 4 -1.93 -3.10 5.74
CA MET A 4 -0.65 -3.27 6.41
C MET A 4 -0.77 -2.91 7.88
N GLU A 5 0.05 -3.56 8.71
CA GLU A 5 0.03 -3.44 10.16
C GLU A 5 1.39 -3.01 10.70
N GLY A 6 1.34 -2.12 11.70
CA GLY A 6 2.51 -1.65 12.42
C GLY A 6 3.47 -0.76 11.62
N PRO A 7 4.55 -0.29 12.26
CA PRO A 7 5.50 0.63 11.65
C PRO A 7 6.37 -0.02 10.57
N ALA A 8 6.50 -1.35 10.60
CA ALA A 8 7.18 -2.12 9.56
C ALA A 8 6.30 -2.36 8.32
N GLN A 9 5.05 -1.88 8.32
CA GLN A 9 4.10 -1.98 7.21
C GLN A 9 3.96 -3.42 6.71
N ILE A 10 3.77 -4.35 7.67
CA ILE A 10 3.65 -5.77 7.36
C ILE A 10 2.29 -6.03 6.73
N VAL A 11 2.29 -6.67 5.58
CA VAL A 11 1.07 -6.96 4.82
C VAL A 11 0.21 -8.00 5.56
N SER A 12 -0.97 -7.59 6.00
CA SER A 12 -1.95 -8.47 6.65
C SER A 12 -3.10 -8.88 5.73
N TYR A 13 -3.32 -8.11 4.65
CA TYR A 13 -4.31 -8.42 3.63
C TYR A 13 -3.86 -7.99 2.24
N VAL A 14 -4.25 -8.75 1.22
CA VAL A 14 -4.12 -8.42 -0.21
C VAL A 14 -5.32 -8.97 -0.96
N ASN A 15 -5.81 -8.22 -1.95
CA ASN A 15 -6.84 -8.70 -2.86
C ASN A 15 -6.23 -9.39 -4.11
N PRO A 16 -6.99 -10.26 -4.80
CA PRO A 16 -6.49 -11.00 -5.97
C PRO A 16 -5.99 -10.11 -7.12
N ALA A 17 -6.62 -8.94 -7.32
CA ALA A 17 -6.20 -8.00 -8.37
C ALA A 17 -4.77 -7.48 -8.14
N LEU A 18 -4.39 -7.19 -6.89
CA LEU A 18 -3.02 -6.80 -6.56
C LEU A 18 -2.04 -7.96 -6.76
N CYS A 19 -2.43 -9.19 -6.42
CA CYS A 19 -1.63 -10.38 -6.70
C CYS A 19 -1.29 -10.50 -8.19
N HIS A 20 -2.30 -10.35 -9.06
CA HIS A 20 -2.11 -10.39 -10.51
C HIS A 20 -1.26 -9.23 -11.02
N LEU A 21 -1.45 -8.03 -10.47
CA LEU A 21 -0.69 -6.85 -10.84
C LEU A 21 0.81 -6.99 -10.54
N VAL A 22 1.15 -7.49 -9.36
CA VAL A 22 2.54 -7.64 -8.90
C VAL A 22 3.17 -8.96 -9.38
N GLY A 23 2.36 -9.92 -9.85
CA GLY A 23 2.82 -11.24 -10.26
C GLY A 23 3.26 -12.13 -9.09
N LYS A 24 2.77 -11.88 -7.87
CA LYS A 24 3.06 -12.64 -6.65
C LYS A 24 1.79 -13.27 -6.10
N SER A 25 1.89 -14.45 -5.50
CA SER A 25 0.75 -15.08 -4.80
C SER A 25 0.47 -14.37 -3.47
N ARG A 26 -0.74 -14.57 -2.93
CA ARG A 26 -1.10 -14.03 -1.61
C ARG A 26 -0.14 -14.51 -0.53
N GLU A 27 0.21 -15.79 -0.56
CA GLU A 27 1.08 -16.46 0.41
C GLU A 27 2.52 -15.92 0.37
N GLN A 28 2.96 -15.43 -0.78
CA GLN A 28 4.26 -14.79 -0.95
C GLN A 28 4.29 -13.35 -0.41
N MET A 29 3.13 -12.73 -0.20
CA MET A 29 3.01 -11.33 0.23
C MET A 29 2.60 -11.17 1.69
N ILE A 30 1.71 -12.02 2.21
CA ILE A 30 1.25 -11.94 3.60
C ILE A 30 2.42 -12.13 4.56
N GLY A 31 2.51 -11.29 5.59
CA GLY A 31 3.57 -11.34 6.59
C GLY A 31 4.90 -10.74 6.13
N LYS A 32 4.97 -10.18 4.92
CA LYS A 32 6.14 -9.48 4.41
C LYS A 32 5.99 -7.97 4.54
N PRO A 33 7.09 -7.21 4.69
CA PRO A 33 7.06 -5.77 4.53
C PRO A 33 6.56 -5.40 3.13
N PHE A 34 5.68 -4.40 3.05
CA PHE A 34 5.13 -3.96 1.77
C PHE A 34 6.21 -3.47 0.78
N ALA A 35 7.34 -2.97 1.29
CA ALA A 35 8.49 -2.57 0.49
C ALA A 35 9.14 -3.73 -0.29
N GLU A 36 9.05 -4.98 0.20
CA GLU A 36 9.60 -6.15 -0.50
C GLU A 36 8.68 -6.65 -1.63
N ILE A 37 7.43 -6.19 -1.66
CA ILE A 37 6.45 -6.68 -2.63
C ILE A 37 6.40 -5.85 -3.91
N LEU A 38 6.57 -4.52 -3.83
CA LEU A 38 6.47 -3.62 -4.98
C LEU A 38 7.79 -3.50 -5.76
N PRO A 39 7.76 -3.66 -7.11
CA PRO A 39 8.97 -3.66 -7.92
C PRO A 39 9.65 -2.30 -8.14
N ASP A 40 8.99 -1.15 -7.91
CA ASP A 40 9.59 0.20 -7.92
C ASP A 40 8.66 1.19 -7.20
N GLY A 41 8.58 1.09 -5.87
CA GLY A 41 7.48 1.63 -5.06
C GLY A 41 7.80 2.85 -4.17
N ASP A 42 8.92 3.54 -4.36
CA ASP A 42 9.44 4.52 -3.39
C ASP A 42 8.42 5.60 -2.98
N LYS A 43 7.64 6.13 -3.93
CA LYS A 43 6.61 7.14 -3.65
C LYS A 43 5.44 6.57 -2.85
N CYS A 44 5.00 5.36 -3.18
CA CYS A 44 3.92 4.67 -2.47
C CYS A 44 4.34 4.38 -1.02
N LEU A 45 5.58 3.97 -0.79
CA LEU A 45 6.14 3.74 0.55
C LEU A 45 6.21 5.02 1.38
N VAL A 46 6.65 6.14 0.78
CA VAL A 46 6.68 7.44 1.45
C VAL A 46 5.28 7.89 1.87
N LEU A 47 4.29 7.76 0.99
CA LEU A 47 2.91 8.12 1.31
C LEU A 47 2.33 7.20 2.39
N LEU A 48 2.63 5.91 2.33
CA LEU A 48 2.19 4.95 3.33
C LEU A 48 2.75 5.26 4.73
N ASP A 49 4.02 5.66 4.83
CA ASP A 49 4.63 6.09 6.10
C ASP A 49 3.98 7.38 6.64
N ARG A 50 3.66 8.34 5.76
CA ARG A 50 2.96 9.57 6.15
C ARG A 50 1.55 9.30 6.66
N VAL A 51 0.77 8.48 5.96
CA VAL A 51 -0.59 8.11 6.41
C VAL A 51 -0.52 7.35 7.73
N TYR A 52 0.43 6.44 7.89
CA TYR A 52 0.62 5.70 9.14
C TYR A 52 0.93 6.63 10.33
N ARG A 53 1.82 7.62 10.15
CA ARG A 53 2.20 8.56 11.22
C ARG A 53 1.15 9.63 11.51
N SER A 54 0.49 10.13 10.47
CA SER A 54 -0.46 11.24 10.60
C SER A 54 -1.89 10.78 10.91
N GLY A 55 -2.26 9.56 10.52
CA GLY A 55 -3.64 9.11 10.54
C GLY A 55 -4.55 9.87 9.58
N ILE A 56 -3.98 10.56 8.58
CA ILE A 56 -4.72 11.30 7.55
C ILE A 56 -4.59 10.55 6.22
N ALA A 57 -5.69 10.38 5.49
CA ALA A 57 -5.68 9.72 4.19
C ALA A 57 -4.97 10.58 3.13
N GLU A 58 -4.24 9.92 2.22
CA GLU A 58 -3.56 10.59 1.09
C GLU A 58 -3.81 9.82 -0.21
N SER A 59 -3.84 10.55 -1.33
CA SER A 59 -3.98 9.99 -2.68
C SER A 59 -2.86 10.47 -3.59
N HIS A 60 -2.45 9.63 -4.54
CA HIS A 60 -1.42 9.97 -5.51
C HIS A 60 -1.81 9.49 -6.89
N ILE A 61 -1.49 10.33 -7.88
CA ILE A 61 -1.61 10.03 -9.30
C ILE A 61 -0.24 10.24 -9.92
N GLU A 62 0.32 9.18 -10.46
CA GLU A 62 1.59 9.17 -11.17
C GLU A 62 1.35 9.04 -12.67
N GLN A 63 2.04 9.89 -13.44
CA GLN A 63 2.01 9.88 -14.90
C GLN A 63 3.38 9.48 -15.43
N GLU A 64 3.45 8.34 -16.10
CA GLU A 64 4.67 7.90 -16.76
C GLU A 64 4.84 8.68 -18.09
N HIS A 65 5.62 9.76 -18.04
CA HIS A 65 5.78 10.71 -19.14
C HIS A 65 6.60 10.18 -20.34
N ALA A 66 7.18 8.98 -20.24
CA ALA A 66 8.17 8.47 -21.19
C ALA A 66 7.59 7.58 -22.32
N ALA A 67 6.30 7.25 -22.30
CA ALA A 67 5.70 6.32 -23.26
C ALA A 67 4.77 7.03 -24.28
N PRO A 68 4.68 6.56 -25.54
CA PRO A 68 3.73 7.07 -26.54
C PRO A 68 2.26 6.88 -26.13
N HIS A 69 2.00 6.03 -25.12
CA HIS A 69 0.74 5.93 -24.40
C HIS A 69 1.03 6.12 -22.91
N PRO A 70 0.78 7.32 -22.33
CA PRO A 70 1.09 7.58 -20.92
C PRO A 70 0.30 6.62 -20.02
N LEU A 71 1.02 5.87 -19.19
CA LEU A 71 0.43 5.04 -18.16
C LEU A 71 0.14 5.92 -16.93
N TYR A 72 -1.12 5.90 -16.52
CA TYR A 72 -1.58 6.58 -15.32
C TYR A 72 -1.75 5.56 -14.21
N TRP A 73 -1.03 5.77 -13.11
CA TRP A 73 -1.20 4.97 -11.89
C TRP A 73 -1.80 5.86 -10.83
N SER A 74 -2.91 5.43 -10.25
CA SER A 74 -3.49 6.11 -9.09
C SER A 74 -3.60 5.15 -7.93
N TYR A 75 -3.26 5.62 -6.73
CA TYR A 75 -3.49 4.87 -5.50
C TYR A 75 -3.95 5.81 -4.38
N GLU A 76 -4.82 5.27 -3.55
CA GLU A 76 -5.35 5.94 -2.35
C GLU A 76 -4.95 5.11 -1.13
N ILE A 77 -4.51 5.80 -0.09
CA ILE A 77 -4.07 5.19 1.16
C ILE A 77 -4.91 5.76 2.28
N TRP A 78 -5.64 4.87 2.94
CA TRP A 78 -6.55 5.19 4.03
C TRP A 78 -6.02 4.58 5.34
N PRO A 79 -5.99 5.32 6.44
CA PRO A 79 -5.64 4.77 7.74
C PRO A 79 -6.77 3.84 8.22
N ILE A 80 -6.41 2.67 8.74
CA ILE A 80 -7.36 1.76 9.36
C ILE A 80 -7.35 2.01 10.85
N LEU A 81 -8.35 2.75 11.34
CA LEU A 81 -8.56 2.95 12.76
C LEU A 81 -9.16 1.68 13.35
N VAL A 82 -8.33 0.89 14.04
CA VAL A 82 -8.85 -0.10 14.98
C VAL A 82 -9.36 0.68 16.19
N ALA A 83 -10.66 0.64 16.45
CA ALA A 83 -11.24 1.25 17.64
C ALA A 83 -10.43 0.77 18.86
N ALA A 84 -9.93 1.71 19.67
CA ALA A 84 -9.31 1.35 20.94
C ALA A 84 -10.33 0.52 21.73
N PRO A 85 -9.94 -0.62 22.34
CA PRO A 85 -10.86 -1.30 23.24
C PRO A 85 -11.26 -0.31 24.33
N ASP A 86 -12.57 -0.13 24.53
CA ASP A 86 -13.10 0.68 25.62
C ASP A 86 -12.38 0.24 26.89
N ARG A 87 -11.68 1.19 27.53
CA ARG A 87 -11.14 0.97 28.86
C ARG A 87 -12.31 1.15 29.83
N ASP A 88 -12.88 0.03 30.27
CA ASP A 88 -13.72 -0.06 31.47
C ASP A 88 -13.00 0.51 32.71
#